data_AF-A0A2I0HF79-F1
#
_entry.id   AF-A0A2I0HF79-F1
#
_cell.length_a   1.000
_cell.length_b   1.000
_cell.length_c   1.000
_cell.angle_alpha   90.00
_cell.angle_beta   90.00
_cell.angle_gamma   90.00
#
_symmetry.space_group_name_H-M   'P 1'
#
loop_
_entity.id
_entity.type
_entity.pdbx_description
1 polymer ?
#
loop_
_entity_poly.entity_id
_entity_poly.type
_entity_poly.pdbx_seq_one_letter_code
_entity_poly.pdbx_strand_id
1 'polypeptide(L)' 'MHASRHENPYEVVWIPVFDRSRMQWSDEMQKQFEALQSTMPWYTVYHPSLIDQAVIRFIREIWHFRSKPILVVLDPQGK' A
#
# COMPACT_ATOMS: atom_id res chain seq x y z
N MET A 1 -14.43 -7.59 28.95
CA MET A 1 -13.62 -6.39 29.24
C MET A 1 -12.51 -6.35 28.22
N HIS A 2 -12.36 -5.20 27.54
CA HIS A 2 -11.49 -5.01 26.37
C HIS A 2 -10.04 -5.40 26.67
N ALA A 3 -9.45 -6.22 25.81
CA ALA A 3 -8.00 -6.38 25.77
C ALA A 3 -7.39 -5.01 25.47
N SER A 4 -6.49 -4.59 26.35
CA SER A 4 -5.78 -3.32 26.32
C SER A 4 -5.05 -3.13 25.00
N ARG A 5 -5.16 -1.92 24.45
CA ARG A 5 -4.61 -1.37 23.20
C ARG A 5 -3.07 -1.38 23.09
N HIS A 6 -2.38 -2.29 23.77
CA HIS A 6 -0.92 -2.31 23.99
C HIS A 6 -0.18 -3.48 23.32
N GLU A 7 -0.77 -4.20 22.35
CA GLU A 7 -0.11 -5.37 21.74
C GLU A 7 0.51 -5.13 20.36
N ASN A 8 0.24 -4.01 19.68
CA ASN A 8 0.89 -3.69 18.40
C ASN A 8 1.37 -2.23 18.36
N PRO A 9 2.69 -1.98 18.42
CA PRO A 9 3.24 -0.63 18.33
C PRO A 9 3.13 -0.03 16.91
N TYR A 10 2.76 -0.83 15.91
CA TYR A 10 2.65 -0.43 14.52
C TYR A 10 1.39 -1.01 13.86
N GLU A 11 0.76 -0.20 13.01
CA GLU A 11 -0.20 -0.67 12.02
C GLU A 11 0.50 -0.73 10.66
N VAL A 12 0.30 -1.83 9.93
CA VAL A 12 0.92 -2.01 8.61
C VAL A 12 -0.10 -1.68 7.53
N VAL A 13 0.28 -0.77 6.65
CA VAL A 13 -0.48 -0.43 5.44
C VAL A 13 0.30 -0.89 4.23
N TRP A 14 -0.31 -1.73 3.41
CA TRP A 14 0.21 -2.13 2.12
C TRP A 14 -0.32 -1.19 1.03
N ILE A 15 0.58 -0.63 0.23
CA ILE A 15 0.26 0.35 -0.81
C ILE A 15 0.60 -0.25 -2.18
N PRO A 16 -0.40 -0.58 -3.02
CA PRO A 16 -0.16 -1.03 -4.39
C PRO A 16 0.36 0.13 -5.26
N VAL A 17 1.58 -0.01 -5.80
CA VAL A 17 2.17 1.01 -6.67
C VAL A 17 1.80 0.72 -8.12
N PHE A 18 0.76 1.40 -8.62
CA PHE A 18 0.28 1.29 -10.00
C PHE A 18 0.39 2.63 -10.74
N ASP A 19 1.06 2.63 -11.90
CA ASP A 19 1.25 3.83 -12.72
C ASP A 19 0.23 3.86 -13.87
N ARG A 20 -0.86 4.59 -13.67
CA ARG A 20 -1.95 4.77 -14.65
C ARG A 20 -1.50 5.42 -15.95
N SER A 21 -0.37 6.12 -15.96
CA SER A 21 0.19 6.70 -17.19
C SER A 21 0.86 5.68 -18.10
N ARG A 22 1.19 4.49 -17.57
CA ARG A 22 1.95 3.45 -18.29
C ARG A 22 1.15 2.20 -18.59
N MET A 23 0.12 1.92 -17.79
CA MET A 23 -0.64 0.67 -17.88
C MET A 23 -2.11 0.91 -17.53
N GLN A 24 -3.00 0.16 -18.19
CA GLN A 24 -4.42 0.12 -17.85
C GLN A 24 -4.68 -1.01 -16.86
N TRP A 25 -5.57 -0.76 -15.90
CA TRP A 25 -5.94 -1.76 -14.90
C TRP A 25 -6.90 -2.77 -15.53
N SER A 26 -6.54 -4.06 -15.56
CA SER A 26 -7.39 -5.12 -16.10
C SER A 26 -8.08 -5.93 -15.00
N ASP A 27 -9.11 -6.68 -15.39
CA ASP A 27 -9.84 -7.56 -14.47
C ASP A 27 -8.95 -8.68 -13.91
N GLU A 28 -7.99 -9.18 -14.68
CA GLU A 28 -6.98 -10.14 -14.20
C GLU A 28 -6.09 -9.53 -13.12
N MET A 29 -5.69 -8.26 -13.28
CA MET A 29 -4.91 -7.55 -12.26
C MET A 29 -5.72 -7.35 -10.99
N GLN A 30 -7.02 -7.06 -11.11
CA GLN A 30 -7.93 -6.97 -9.97
C GLN A 30 -8.02 -8.29 -9.21
N LYS A 31 -8.21 -9.42 -9.90
CA LYS A 31 -8.25 -10.75 -9.27
C LYS A 31 -6.95 -11.11 -8.56
N GLN A 32 -5.81 -10.79 -9.17
CA GLN A 32 -4.49 -11.02 -8.55
C GLN A 32 -4.30 -10.16 -7.30
N PHE A 33 -4.75 -8.89 -7.34
CA PHE A 33 -4.71 -7.98 -6.21
C PHE A 33 -5.56 -8.51 -5.04
N GLU A 34 -6.80 -8.90 -5.29
CA GLU A 34 -7.71 -9.43 -4.28
C GLU A 34 -7.20 -10.75 -3.67
N ALA A 35 -6.68 -11.65 -4.51
CA ALA A 35 -6.06 -12.88 -4.06
C ALA A 35 -4.90 -12.60 -3.11
N LEU A 36 -3.98 -11.69 -3.48
CA LEU A 36 -2.87 -11.30 -2.61
C LEU A 36 -3.37 -10.62 -1.32
N GLN A 37 -4.31 -9.68 -1.43
CA GLN A 37 -4.91 -9.00 -0.28
C GLN A 37 -5.50 -9.99 0.73
N SER A 38 -6.20 -11.02 0.27
CA SER A 38 -6.82 -12.03 1.14
C SER A 38 -5.82 -12.83 1.99
N THR A 39 -4.54 -12.84 1.60
CA THR A 39 -3.48 -13.55 2.32
C THR A 39 -2.78 -12.69 3.38
N MET A 40 -3.05 -11.38 3.41
CA MET A 40 -2.33 -10.42 4.25
C MET A 40 -3.24 -9.86 5.35
N PRO A 41 -2.75 -9.74 6.60
CA PRO A 41 -3.50 -9.12 7.70
C PRO A 41 -3.42 -7.58 7.69
N TRP A 42 -2.86 -6.97 6.64
CA TRP A 42 -2.53 -5.55 6.57
C TRP A 42 -3.66 -4.72 5.96
N TYR A 43 -3.73 -3.44 6.30
CA TYR A 43 -4.63 -2.51 5.65
C TYR A 43 -4.17 -2.25 4.22
N THR A 44 -5.11 -2.04 3.30
CA THR A 44 -4.81 -1.62 1.92
C THR A 44 -5.93 -0.73 1.40
N VAL A 45 -5.62 0.05 0.36
CA VAL A 45 -6.66 0.75 -0.40
C VAL A 45 -7.55 -0.24 -1.12
N TYR A 46 -8.84 0.07 -1.25
CA TYR A 46 -9.79 -0.81 -1.92
C TYR A 46 -9.45 -1.05 -3.40
N HIS A 47 -8.99 -0.01 -4.10
CA HIS A 47 -8.59 -0.11 -5.51
C HIS A 47 -7.37 0.78 -5.79
N PRO A 48 -6.36 0.32 -6.56
CA PRO A 48 -5.13 1.10 -6.78
C PRO A 48 -5.34 2.43 -7.51
N SER A 49 -6.43 2.57 -8.27
CA SER A 49 -6.83 3.85 -8.90
C SER A 49 -7.29 4.92 -7.90
N LEU A 50 -7.39 4.62 -6.60
CA LEU A 50 -7.66 5.63 -5.58
C LEU A 50 -6.39 6.38 -5.14
N ILE A 51 -5.21 5.85 -5.45
CA ILE A 51 -3.93 6.48 -5.09
C ILE A 51 -3.58 7.53 -6.14
N ASP A 52 -3.43 8.79 -5.70
CA ASP A 52 -3.06 9.89 -6.58
C ASP A 52 -1.68 9.67 -7.22
N GLN A 53 -1.53 10.11 -8.47
CA GLN A 53 -0.27 9.97 -9.21
C GLN A 53 0.90 10.69 -8.51
N ALA A 54 0.65 11.80 -7.80
CA ALA A 54 1.66 12.49 -7.01
C ALA A 54 2.20 11.60 -5.88
N VAL A 55 1.35 10.80 -5.24
CA VAL A 55 1.76 9.83 -4.22
C VAL A 55 2.62 8.73 -4.83
N ILE A 56 2.22 8.21 -6.01
CA ILE A 56 3.01 7.21 -6.75
C ILE A 56 4.41 7.76 -7.12
N ARG A 57 4.48 9.02 -7.56
CA ARG A 57 5.77 9.69 -7.85
C ARG A 57 6.61 9.81 -6.59
N PHE A 58 6.03 10.26 -5.48
CA PHE A 58 6.74 10.38 -4.20
C PHE A 58 7.34 9.05 -3.76
N ILE A 59 6.57 7.96 -3.77
CA ILE A 59 7.05 6.61 -3.41
C ILE A 59 8.24 6.18 -4.29
N ARG A 60 8.21 6.49 -5.59
CA ARG A 60 9.26 6.10 -6.54
C ARG A 60 10.51 6.99 -6.46
N GLU A 61 10.31 8.28 -6.29
CA GLU A 61 11.38 9.29 -6.39
C GLU A 61 12.03 9.58 -5.04
N ILE A 62 11.25 9.65 -3.96
CA ILE A 62 11.72 9.99 -2.61
C ILE A 62 12.04 8.74 -1.80
N TRP A 63 11.13 7.76 -1.76
CA TRP A 63 11.42 6.47 -1.10
C TRP A 63 12.23 5.52 -1.98
N HIS A 64 12.56 5.95 -3.20
CA HIS A 64 13.37 5.20 -4.16
C HIS A 64 12.83 3.80 -4.49
N PHE A 65 11.50 3.61 -4.43
CA PHE A 65 10.87 2.35 -4.83
C PHE A 65 11.13 2.07 -6.32
N ARG A 66 11.67 0.88 -6.60
CA ARG A 66 11.91 0.39 -7.97
C ARG A 66 11.02 -0.81 -8.27
N SER A 67 11.42 -1.98 -7.78
CA SER A 67 10.73 -3.25 -8.03
C SER A 67 10.68 -4.17 -6.82
N LYS A 68 11.55 -3.95 -5.83
CA LYS A 68 11.53 -4.70 -4.56
C LYS A 68 10.62 -3.98 -3.57
N PRO A 69 9.76 -4.70 -2.82
CA PRO A 69 9.02 -4.13 -1.71
C PRO A 69 9.96 -3.42 -0.74
N ILE A 70 9.54 -2.25 -0.25
CA ILE A 70 10.24 -1.49 0.77
C ILE A 70 9.31 -1.33 1.99
N LEU A 71 9.89 -1.32 3.19
CA LEU A 71 9.18 -1.01 4.41
C LEU A 71 9.65 0.36 4.90
N VAL A 72 8.71 1.28 5.05
CA VAL A 72 8.96 2.63 5.58
C VAL A 72 8.20 2.75 6.90
N VAL A 73 8.89 3.21 7.94
CA VAL A 73 8.26 3.52 9.23
C VAL A 73 7.88 4.99 9.18
N LEU A 74 6.61 5.28 9.51
CA LEU A 74 6.08 6.64 9.56
C LEU A 74 5.60 6.93 10.97
N ASP A 75 5.85 8.16 11.43
CA ASP A 75 5.17 8.67 12.62
C ASP A 75 3.72 9.08 12.30
N PRO A 76 2.88 9.41 13.30
CA PRO A 76 1.50 9.85 13.05
C PRO A 76 1.36 11.13 12.21
N GLN A 77 2.44 11.90 12.00
CA GLN A 77 2.50 13.06 11.11
C GLN A 77 2.97 12.69 9.69
N GLY A 78 3.30 11.42 9.45
CA GLY A 78 3.79 10.93 8.16
C GLY A 78 5.26 11.25 7.89
N LYS A 79 6.06 11.56 8.93
CA LYS A 79 7.51 11.77 8.81
C LYS A 79 8.30 10.48 8.96
#